data_AF-A0A812ZXV9-F1
#
_entry.id   AF-A0A812ZXV9-F1
#
_cell.length_a   1.000
_cell.length_b   1.000
_cell.length_c   1.000
_cell.angle_alpha   90.00
_cell.angle_beta   90.00
_cell.angle_gamma   90.00
#
_symmetry.space_group_name_H-M   'P 1'
#
loop_
_entity.id
_entity.type
_entity.pdbx_description
1 polymer ?
#
loop_
_entity_poly.entity_id
_entity_poly.type
_entity_poly.pdbx_seq_one_letter_code
_entity_poly.pdbx_strand_id
1 'polypeptide(L)'
;MKSEELQILPEHLAAEEQCTKNKASQGSTRLESRKGAEVEAKLSEAAWMLKQESRRVFSELMSLKKRKQQFEEGQVAAARAITQKANIVYQMLRKVHANFQRVFSEMAPGLVGLGDVLGEHIDMTVVALSLVFAIQKLARGPFYLLDEIDTALDAFYHTVLAHN
;
A
#
# COMPACT_ATOMS: atom_id res chain seq x y z
N MET A 1 13.26 75.91 -100.05
CA MET A 1 13.42 77.03 -99.09
C MET A 1 12.63 76.67 -97.84
N LYS A 2 13.32 76.64 -96.67
CA LYS A 2 12.87 76.83 -95.25
C LYS A 2 11.52 76.20 -94.82
N SER A 3 11.39 75.44 -93.72
CA SER A 3 11.91 75.58 -92.34
C SER A 3 11.79 74.20 -91.64
N GLU A 4 12.74 73.68 -90.85
CA GLU A 4 13.10 73.99 -89.45
C GLU A 4 11.92 74.03 -88.46
N GLU A 5 11.81 73.01 -87.59
CA GLU A 5 11.48 73.20 -86.17
C GLU A 5 11.93 71.97 -85.33
N LEU A 6 12.87 72.24 -84.41
CA LEU A 6 13.41 71.35 -83.38
C LEU A 6 12.47 71.37 -82.16
N GLN A 7 12.23 70.21 -81.53
CA GLN A 7 11.71 70.13 -80.16
C GLN A 7 12.68 69.34 -79.27
N ILE A 8 13.22 70.03 -78.27
CA ILE A 8 13.98 69.51 -77.13
C ILE A 8 13.22 69.94 -75.87
N LEU A 9 12.93 69.02 -74.95
CA LEU A 9 12.43 69.25 -73.57
C LEU A 9 12.77 68.00 -72.71
N PRO A 10 12.86 68.09 -71.37
CA PRO A 10 14.06 67.68 -70.62
C PRO A 10 13.83 66.53 -69.62
N GLU A 11 14.78 65.59 -69.56
CA GLU A 11 14.80 64.43 -68.66
C GLU A 11 15.40 64.73 -67.26
N HIS A 12 14.83 65.63 -66.45
CA HIS A 12 15.48 65.98 -65.16
C HIS A 12 14.60 66.05 -63.90
N LEU A 13 13.47 65.35 -63.83
CA LEU A 13 12.59 65.36 -62.64
C LEU A 13 12.13 63.99 -62.12
N ALA A 14 12.89 62.92 -62.34
CA ALA A 14 12.48 61.56 -61.92
C ALA A 14 13.38 60.89 -60.87
N ALA A 15 14.22 61.62 -60.13
CA ALA A 15 15.20 61.02 -59.22
C ALA A 15 14.86 61.10 -57.71
N GLU A 16 13.90 61.93 -57.28
CA GLU A 16 13.69 62.16 -55.82
C GLU A 16 12.48 61.44 -55.20
N GLU A 17 11.56 60.85 -55.99
CA GLU A 17 10.38 60.15 -55.44
C GLU A 17 10.57 58.66 -55.13
N GLN A 18 11.71 58.07 -55.50
CA GLN A 18 12.00 56.64 -55.27
C GLN A 18 12.75 56.34 -53.97
N CYS A 19 13.27 57.35 -53.25
CA CYS A 19 14.04 57.13 -52.02
C CYS A 19 13.16 56.94 -50.77
N THR A 20 11.92 57.44 -50.75
CA THR A 20 11.04 57.39 -49.56
C THR A 20 10.13 56.16 -49.53
N LYS A 21 9.78 55.57 -50.68
CA LYS A 21 8.93 54.36 -50.76
C LYS A 21 9.66 53.07 -50.34
N ASN A 22 10.97 52.97 -50.56
CA ASN A 22 11.75 51.78 -50.19
C ASN A 22 11.95 51.61 -48.67
N LYS A 23 11.97 52.70 -47.89
CA LYS A 23 12.11 52.64 -46.43
C LYS A 23 10.84 52.17 -45.70
N ALA A 24 9.65 52.46 -46.24
CA ALA A 24 8.38 52.01 -45.66
C ALA A 24 8.12 50.51 -45.91
N SER A 25 8.49 50.00 -47.09
CA SER A 25 8.37 48.58 -47.45
C SER A 25 9.34 47.67 -46.67
N GLN A 26 10.58 48.12 -46.40
CA GLN A 26 11.54 47.38 -45.58
C GLN A 26 11.22 47.39 -44.07
N GLY A 27 10.50 48.40 -43.56
CA GLY A 27 10.06 48.45 -42.16
C GLY A 27 8.94 47.46 -41.82
N SER A 28 7.99 47.29 -42.75
CA SER A 28 6.83 46.40 -42.57
C SER A 28 7.20 44.92 -42.55
N THR A 29 8.05 44.50 -43.49
CA THR A 29 8.54 43.10 -43.60
C THR A 29 9.42 42.67 -42.41
N ARG A 30 10.15 43.61 -41.82
CA ARG A 30 10.98 43.37 -40.62
C ARG A 30 10.15 43.21 -39.34
N LEU A 31 9.03 43.91 -39.22
CA LEU A 31 8.11 43.77 -38.08
C LEU A 31 7.30 42.47 -38.15
N GLU A 32 6.86 42.04 -39.34
CA GLU A 32 6.19 40.75 -39.52
C GLU A 32 7.13 39.57 -39.27
N SER A 33 8.37 39.63 -39.76
CA SER A 33 9.37 38.59 -39.46
C SER A 33 9.68 38.47 -37.96
N ARG A 34 9.67 39.60 -37.23
CA ARG A 34 9.92 39.62 -35.79
C ARG A 34 8.75 39.02 -34.99
N LYS A 35 7.51 39.26 -35.41
CA LYS A 35 6.32 38.63 -34.82
C LYS A 35 6.30 37.12 -35.08
N GLY A 36 6.66 36.68 -36.29
CA GLY A 36 6.77 35.25 -36.61
C GLY A 36 7.78 34.51 -35.73
N ALA A 37 8.98 35.09 -35.57
CA ALA A 37 10.01 34.51 -34.71
C ALA A 37 9.61 34.44 -33.22
N GLU A 38 8.87 35.44 -32.72
CA GLU A 38 8.35 35.43 -31.35
C GLU A 38 7.28 34.34 -31.14
N VAL A 39 6.41 34.13 -32.14
CA VAL A 39 5.41 33.06 -32.11
C VAL A 39 6.06 31.68 -32.15
N GLU A 40 7.07 31.47 -33.01
CA GLU A 40 7.81 30.20 -33.05
C GLU A 40 8.56 29.91 -31.75
N ALA A 41 9.17 30.92 -31.13
CA ALA A 41 9.84 30.78 -29.83
C ALA A 41 8.85 30.33 -28.74
N LYS A 42 7.68 30.97 -28.66
CA LYS A 42 6.62 30.61 -27.70
C LYS A 42 6.06 29.20 -27.96
N LEU A 43 5.90 28.81 -29.23
CA LEU A 43 5.47 27.45 -29.59
C LEU A 43 6.52 26.40 -29.21
N SER A 44 7.80 26.70 -29.42
CA SER A 44 8.91 25.82 -29.02
C SER A 44 8.99 25.65 -27.51
N GLU A 45 8.82 26.73 -26.74
CA GLU A 45 8.79 26.70 -25.28
C GLU A 45 7.60 25.89 -24.76
N ALA A 46 6.40 26.11 -25.31
CA ALA A 46 5.22 25.33 -24.95
C ALA A 46 5.38 23.84 -25.26
N ALA A 47 5.97 23.50 -26.41
CA ALA A 47 6.27 22.12 -26.78
C ALA A 47 7.28 21.47 -25.82
N TRP A 48 8.30 22.21 -25.39
CA TRP A 48 9.26 21.74 -24.40
C TRP A 48 8.61 21.49 -23.04
N MET A 49 7.75 22.41 -22.58
CA MET A 49 7.01 22.28 -21.32
C MET A 49 6.08 21.06 -21.34
N LEU A 50 5.32 20.85 -22.42
CA LEU A 50 4.49 19.65 -22.59
C LEU A 50 5.31 18.36 -22.54
N LYS A 51 6.49 18.36 -23.17
CA LYS A 51 7.40 17.20 -23.14
C LYS A 51 7.96 16.94 -21.73
N GLN A 52 8.21 17.97 -20.94
CA GLN A 52 8.64 17.81 -19.56
C GLN A 52 7.52 17.27 -18.67
N GLU A 53 6.32 17.86 -18.78
CA GLU A 53 5.18 17.42 -17.99
C GLU A 53 4.78 15.98 -18.33
N SER A 54 4.82 15.60 -19.62
CA SER A 54 4.60 14.21 -20.04
C SER A 54 5.60 13.23 -19.39
N ARG A 55 6.88 13.60 -19.30
CA ARG A 55 7.89 12.77 -18.60
C ARG A 55 7.62 12.69 -17.10
N ARG A 56 7.24 13.81 -16.49
CA ARG A 56 6.92 13.88 -15.07
C ARG A 56 5.73 12.96 -14.76
N VAL A 57 4.62 13.12 -15.45
CA VAL A 57 3.41 12.30 -15.28
C VAL A 57 3.72 10.82 -15.52
N PHE A 58 4.51 10.49 -16.55
CA PHE A 58 4.92 9.10 -16.80
C PHE A 58 5.73 8.53 -15.62
N SER A 59 6.67 9.30 -15.06
CA SER A 59 7.46 8.87 -13.91
C SER A 59 6.59 8.62 -12.67
N GLU A 60 5.62 9.49 -12.42
CA GLU A 60 4.67 9.38 -11.32
C GLU A 60 3.79 8.13 -11.49
N LEU A 61 3.27 7.91 -12.71
CA LEU A 61 2.47 6.72 -13.04
C LEU A 61 3.26 5.42 -12.80
N MET A 62 4.53 5.38 -13.22
CA MET A 62 5.38 4.21 -12.99
C MET A 62 5.65 3.99 -11.49
N SER A 63 5.83 5.06 -10.71
CA SER A 63 5.96 4.97 -9.25
C SER A 63 4.68 4.46 -8.57
N LEU A 64 3.51 4.90 -9.05
CA LEU A 64 2.21 4.47 -8.55
C LEU A 64 1.96 3.00 -8.88
N LYS A 65 2.28 2.58 -10.10
CA LYS A 65 2.19 1.17 -10.51
C LYS A 65 3.06 0.27 -9.64
N LYS A 66 4.30 0.70 -9.35
CA LYS A 66 5.20 -0.02 -8.45
C LYS A 66 4.64 -0.12 -7.03
N ARG A 67 4.14 0.99 -6.47
CA ARG A 67 3.52 1.00 -5.13
C ARG A 67 2.27 0.12 -5.06
N LYS A 68 1.43 0.15 -6.09
CA LYS A 68 0.27 -0.74 -6.19
C LYS A 68 0.69 -2.20 -6.13
N GLN A 69 1.70 -2.59 -6.91
CA GLN A 69 2.23 -3.95 -6.90
C GLN A 69 2.76 -4.34 -5.51
N GLN A 70 3.55 -3.48 -4.86
CA GLN A 70 4.05 -3.73 -3.51
C GLN A 70 2.92 -3.89 -2.48
N PHE A 71 1.84 -3.13 -2.63
CA PHE A 71 0.67 -3.24 -1.77
C PHE A 71 -0.08 -4.56 -1.97
N GLU A 72 -0.26 -4.99 -3.22
CA GLU A 72 -0.86 -6.29 -3.55
C GLU A 72 -0.02 -7.46 -3.02
N GLU A 73 1.32 -7.41 -3.20
CA GLU A 73 2.25 -8.38 -2.62
C GLU A 73 2.18 -8.39 -1.09
N GLY A 74 2.10 -7.21 -0.47
CA GLY A 74 1.92 -7.04 0.97
C GLY A 74 0.61 -7.64 1.49
N GLN A 75 -0.51 -7.46 0.78
CA GLN A 75 -1.79 -8.08 1.13
C GLN A 75 -1.72 -9.60 1.10
N VAL A 76 -1.13 -10.17 0.05
CA VAL A 76 -0.96 -11.63 -0.07
C VAL A 76 -0.08 -12.16 1.05
N ALA A 77 1.02 -11.48 1.37
CA ALA A 77 1.88 -11.85 2.49
C ALA A 77 1.15 -11.78 3.84
N ALA A 78 0.37 -10.73 4.08
CA ALA A 78 -0.43 -10.58 5.30
C ALA A 78 -1.48 -11.70 5.42
N ALA A 79 -2.20 -12.02 4.34
CA ALA A 79 -3.18 -13.10 4.33
C ALA A 79 -2.52 -14.45 4.67
N ARG A 80 -1.36 -14.76 4.06
CA ARG A 80 -0.59 -15.98 4.39
C ARG A 80 -0.17 -16.02 5.85
N ALA A 81 0.30 -14.89 6.40
CA ALA A 81 0.70 -14.81 7.80
C ALA A 81 -0.47 -15.06 8.75
N ILE A 82 -1.66 -14.55 8.43
CA ILE A 82 -2.90 -14.81 9.20
C ILE A 82 -3.23 -16.31 9.17
N THR A 83 -3.25 -16.93 8.00
CA THR A 83 -3.53 -18.36 7.86
C THR A 83 -2.51 -19.22 8.62
N GLN A 84 -1.22 -18.90 8.52
CA GLN A 84 -0.17 -19.62 9.22
C GLN A 84 -0.33 -19.51 10.74
N LYS A 85 -0.56 -18.29 11.26
CA LYS A 85 -0.81 -18.07 12.69
C LYS A 85 -2.04 -18.83 13.17
N ALA A 86 -3.14 -18.79 12.41
CA ALA A 86 -4.35 -19.54 12.73
C ALA A 86 -4.06 -21.04 12.82
N ASN A 87 -3.35 -21.61 11.84
CA ASN A 87 -2.99 -23.02 11.85
C ASN A 87 -2.15 -23.40 13.08
N ILE A 88 -1.20 -22.56 13.48
CA ILE A 88 -0.39 -22.79 14.70
C ILE A 88 -1.30 -22.84 15.93
N VAL A 89 -2.21 -21.87 16.06
CA VAL A 89 -3.17 -21.82 17.18
C VAL A 89 -4.07 -23.06 17.18
N TYR A 90 -4.62 -23.46 16.04
CA TYR A 90 -5.43 -24.68 15.93
C TYR A 90 -4.65 -25.94 16.35
N GLN A 91 -3.40 -26.07 15.92
CA GLN A 91 -2.55 -27.20 16.29
C GLN A 91 -2.23 -27.20 17.79
N MET A 92 -1.96 -26.04 18.38
CA MET A 92 -1.77 -25.91 19.84
C MET A 92 -3.05 -26.29 20.59
N LEU A 93 -4.20 -25.76 20.20
CA LEU A 93 -5.47 -26.05 20.85
C LEU A 93 -5.82 -27.54 20.78
N ARG A 94 -5.57 -28.20 19.65
CA ARG A 94 -5.75 -29.66 19.54
C ARG A 94 -4.87 -30.44 20.51
N LYS A 95 -3.60 -30.03 20.67
CA LYS A 95 -2.69 -30.66 21.63
C LYS A 95 -3.12 -30.42 23.07
N VAL A 96 -3.51 -29.19 23.41
CA VAL A 96 -4.05 -28.86 24.74
C VAL A 96 -5.29 -29.68 25.02
N HIS A 97 -6.21 -29.79 24.06
CA HIS A 97 -7.43 -30.59 24.22
C HIS A 97 -7.14 -32.08 24.45
N ALA A 98 -6.21 -32.67 23.68
CA ALA A 98 -5.81 -34.07 23.87
C ALA A 98 -5.15 -34.29 25.24
N ASN A 99 -4.30 -33.36 25.69
CA ASN A 99 -3.70 -33.42 27.02
C ASN A 99 -4.75 -33.24 28.12
N PHE A 100 -5.72 -32.35 27.91
CA PHE A 100 -6.81 -32.10 28.82
C PHE A 100 -7.66 -33.35 29.02
N GLN A 101 -8.07 -34.01 27.93
CA GLN A 101 -8.83 -35.26 28.04
C GLN A 101 -8.08 -36.31 28.86
N ARG A 102 -6.78 -36.49 28.63
CA ARG A 102 -5.96 -37.43 29.40
C ARG A 102 -5.94 -37.06 30.89
N VAL A 103 -5.58 -35.82 31.19
CA VAL A 103 -5.44 -35.32 32.57
C VAL A 103 -6.80 -35.33 33.31
N PHE A 104 -7.87 -34.95 32.62
CA PHE A 104 -9.21 -34.95 33.19
C PHE A 104 -9.69 -36.36 33.50
N SER A 105 -9.45 -37.33 32.61
CA SER A 105 -9.77 -38.74 32.87
C SER A 105 -8.91 -39.35 33.99
N GLU A 106 -7.68 -38.85 34.19
CA GLU A 106 -6.83 -39.22 35.34
C GLU A 106 -7.39 -38.65 36.65
N MET A 107 -7.91 -37.41 36.65
CA MET A 107 -8.43 -36.74 37.85
C MET A 107 -9.87 -37.13 38.21
N ALA A 108 -10.70 -37.47 37.23
CA ALA A 108 -12.09 -37.87 37.42
C ALA A 108 -12.34 -39.22 36.72
N PRO A 109 -11.78 -40.33 37.24
CA PRO A 109 -11.94 -41.65 36.64
C PRO A 109 -13.41 -42.07 36.69
N GLY A 110 -14.04 -42.14 35.51
CA GLY A 110 -15.47 -42.46 35.36
C GLY A 110 -16.26 -41.41 34.60
N LEU A 111 -15.76 -40.17 34.50
CA LEU A 111 -16.35 -39.13 33.66
C LEU A 111 -15.68 -39.12 32.27
N VAL A 112 -16.35 -39.70 31.27
CA VAL A 112 -15.85 -39.75 29.89
C VAL A 112 -16.40 -38.56 29.10
N GLY A 113 -15.75 -37.41 29.27
CA GLY A 113 -15.94 -36.23 28.43
C GLY A 113 -17.03 -35.26 28.90
N LEU A 114 -16.96 -34.03 28.41
CA LEU A 114 -17.81 -32.91 28.81
C LEU A 114 -19.31 -33.09 28.43
N GLY A 115 -19.67 -34.19 27.75
CA GLY A 115 -21.03 -34.49 27.29
C GLY A 115 -21.89 -35.26 28.29
N ASP A 116 -21.29 -36.12 29.13
CA ASP A 116 -21.99 -36.86 30.20
C ASP A 116 -22.21 -36.00 31.46
N VAL A 117 -21.78 -34.73 31.40
CA VAL A 117 -21.61 -33.77 32.49
C VAL A 117 -22.88 -33.02 32.87
N LEU A 118 -23.91 -33.06 32.03
CA LEU A 118 -25.13 -32.27 32.24
C LEU A 118 -26.03 -32.82 33.36
N GLY A 119 -25.68 -33.95 34.00
CA GLY A 119 -26.47 -34.57 35.06
C GLY A 119 -25.79 -34.70 36.44
N GLU A 120 -24.46 -34.62 36.53
CA GLU A 120 -23.71 -34.81 37.78
C GLU A 120 -22.86 -33.57 38.10
N HIS A 121 -22.79 -33.19 39.38
CA HIS A 121 -22.07 -32.00 39.84
C HIS A 121 -20.56 -32.15 39.59
N ILE A 122 -20.07 -31.58 38.49
CA ILE A 122 -18.64 -31.44 38.28
C ILE A 122 -18.12 -30.22 39.00
N ASP A 123 -17.09 -30.43 39.81
CA ASP A 123 -16.32 -29.36 40.39
C ASP A 123 -15.56 -28.63 39.28
N MET A 124 -15.99 -27.40 39.00
CA MET A 124 -15.32 -26.50 38.06
C MET A 124 -13.85 -26.30 38.42
N THR A 125 -13.49 -26.46 39.70
CA THR A 125 -12.11 -26.50 40.18
C THR A 125 -11.30 -27.63 39.55
N VAL A 126 -11.84 -28.86 39.47
CA VAL A 126 -11.18 -30.02 38.83
C VAL A 126 -11.01 -29.79 37.34
N VAL A 127 -12.01 -29.20 36.68
CA VAL A 127 -11.94 -28.82 35.25
C VAL A 127 -10.84 -27.77 35.03
N ALA A 128 -10.81 -26.74 35.87
CA ALA A 128 -9.80 -25.69 35.79
C ALA A 128 -8.39 -26.24 36.00
N LEU A 129 -8.18 -27.07 37.04
CA LEU A 129 -6.89 -27.71 37.29
C LEU A 129 -6.46 -28.64 36.17
N SER A 130 -7.40 -29.42 35.61
CA SER A 130 -7.13 -30.27 34.45
C SER A 130 -6.65 -29.48 33.25
N LEU A 131 -7.23 -28.30 33.02
CA LEU A 131 -6.79 -27.40 31.95
C LEU A 131 -5.41 -26.81 32.22
N VAL A 132 -5.15 -26.36 33.46
CA VAL A 132 -3.84 -25.83 33.86
C VAL A 132 -2.74 -26.88 33.64
N PHE A 133 -2.94 -28.11 34.12
CA PHE A 133 -1.98 -29.21 33.93
C PHE A 133 -1.84 -29.64 32.47
N ALA A 134 -2.92 -29.60 31.68
CA ALA A 134 -2.85 -29.87 30.25
C ALA A 134 -1.97 -28.88 29.48
N ILE A 135 -2.04 -27.59 29.86
CA ILE A 135 -1.19 -26.53 29.33
C ILE A 135 0.27 -26.73 29.78
N GLN A 136 0.50 -27.06 31.06
CA GLN A 136 1.83 -27.34 31.60
C GLN A 136 2.54 -28.50 30.89
N LYS A 137 1.80 -29.56 30.54
CA LYS A 137 2.33 -30.69 29.76
C LYS A 137 2.82 -30.25 28.36
N LEU A 138 2.28 -29.16 27.80
CA LEU A 138 2.70 -28.61 26.50
C LEU A 138 3.84 -27.59 26.64
N ALA A 139 3.80 -26.73 27.65
CA ALA A 139 4.80 -25.70 27.92
C ALA A 139 5.08 -25.64 29.43
N ARG A 140 6.19 -26.25 29.84
CA ARG A 140 6.61 -26.31 31.25
C ARG A 140 7.20 -24.97 31.70
N GLY A 141 6.52 -24.29 32.61
CA GLY A 141 7.07 -23.18 33.38
C GLY A 141 7.94 -23.67 34.55
N PRO A 142 8.79 -22.79 35.13
CA PRO A 142 9.67 -23.15 36.24
C PRO A 142 8.93 -23.40 37.56
N PHE A 143 7.78 -22.76 37.80
CA PHE A 143 6.89 -23.02 38.92
C PHE A 143 5.48 -22.50 38.63
N TYR A 144 4.48 -23.04 39.34
CA TYR A 144 3.08 -22.60 39.33
C TYR A 144 2.59 -22.53 40.77
N LEU A 145 1.91 -21.44 41.12
CA LEU A 145 1.27 -21.27 42.42
C LEU A 145 -0.24 -21.34 42.21
N LEU A 146 -0.87 -22.22 42.97
CA LEU A 146 -2.32 -22.38 43.02
C LEU A 146 -2.75 -21.91 44.40
N ASP A 147 -3.52 -20.83 44.45
CA ASP A 147 -3.93 -20.19 45.70
C ASP A 147 -5.29 -20.73 46.16
N GLU A 148 -5.43 -21.03 47.45
CA GLU A 148 -6.66 -21.49 48.12
C GLU A 148 -7.44 -22.63 47.44
N ILE A 149 -6.78 -23.46 46.62
CA ILE A 149 -7.44 -24.57 45.91
C ILE A 149 -7.99 -25.63 46.86
N ASP A 150 -7.40 -25.76 48.04
CA ASP A 150 -7.73 -26.76 49.03
C ASP A 150 -9.12 -26.60 49.64
N THR A 151 -9.62 -25.37 49.69
CA THR A 151 -10.94 -25.03 50.22
C THR A 151 -12.07 -25.37 49.23
N ALA A 152 -11.75 -25.45 47.93
CA ALA A 152 -12.72 -25.66 46.86
C ALA A 152 -12.73 -27.10 46.29
N LEU A 153 -11.94 -28.00 46.87
CA LEU A 153 -11.78 -29.39 46.44
C LEU A 153 -12.12 -30.35 47.58
N ASP A 154 -12.89 -31.40 47.26
CA ASP A 154 -13.19 -32.47 48.21
C ASP A 154 -11.92 -33.29 48.56
N ALA A 155 -11.91 -33.90 49.75
CA ALA A 155 -10.81 -34.69 50.30
C ALA A 155 -10.38 -35.85 49.36
N PHE A 156 -11.30 -36.34 48.53
CA PHE A 156 -11.00 -37.31 47.49
C PHE A 156 -10.02 -36.75 46.44
N TYR A 157 -10.30 -35.57 45.90
CA TYR A 157 -9.48 -34.96 44.85
C TYR A 157 -8.11 -34.48 45.36
N HIS A 158 -8.00 -34.13 46.64
CA HIS A 158 -6.72 -33.87 47.30
C HIS A 158 -5.72 -35.01 47.16
N THR A 159 -6.20 -36.24 47.35
CA THR A 159 -5.36 -37.45 47.25
C THR A 159 -4.93 -37.70 45.81
N VAL A 160 -5.82 -37.43 44.85
CA VAL A 160 -5.54 -37.61 43.42
C VAL A 160 -4.56 -36.55 42.90
N LEU A 161 -4.66 -35.31 43.37
CA LEU A 161 -3.73 -34.23 43.00
C LEU A 161 -2.31 -34.46 43.53
N ALA A 162 -2.16 -35.03 44.73
CA ALA A 162 -0.86 -35.32 45.31
C ALA A 162 -0.08 -36.43 44.56
N HIS A 163 -0.76 -37.23 43.73
CA HIS A 163 -0.18 -38.33 42.96
C HIS A 163 0.09 -38.01 41.48
N ASN A 164 -0.28 -36.83 40.98
CA ASN A 164 -0.10 -36.38 39.58
C ASN A 164 1.08 -35.42 39.40
#